data_AF-A0A520Y6I3-F1
#
_entry.id   AF-A0A520Y6I3-F1
#
_cell.length_a   1.000
_cell.length_b   1.000
_cell.length_c   1.000
_cell.angle_alpha   90.00
_cell.angle_beta   90.00
_cell.angle_gamma   90.00
#
_symmetry.space_group_name_H-M   'P 1'
#
loop_
_entity.id
_entity.type
_entity.pdbx_description
1 polymer ?
#
loop_
_entity_poly.entity_id
_entity_poly.type
_entity_poly.pdbx_seq_one_letter_code
_entity_poly.pdbx_strand_id
1 'polypeptide(L)'
;MLRLLGAFLFVCILPSVAQAQAEPKPGAEAEKKPLITPPKLIRFVEANYPEIEGEEPEETTVELDLVVGKDGRVTEVNVALSAGEAFDEAALAAARQFVFEPARTDWEPIAARIRYRYVFELKAPPEEITTGWLSGTILLAEDDSPARSVGIEIANERGELVRDLVSGADGTFIATDLEPGKYEVTIIGGEYGDLEAEEELAAGQVTEVIYRLGGKKRAAYRGFGETAVVDAPPREVVKRTIDREELTRIPGTRGDALRAVELLPGVARPPFGIGLLIVRGSAPQDSESFIDGIPVPLIYHFGGLTSVYNSYQLEKIDFYPGNFSVRYGRRTGGILEVTTRDPAQDRIHGVAEISVIDTFITLEGPITDKISISGGLRRSLIDLILPAVLPDDIGVRQAPVYIDYQFKLKFAPTKRDRIRISAYGSSDRLELILEEASGDDPAIRGNTQFSTSFYNNQIDWTRRVGEKVDQEIAFNVGPSKITFGLG
;
A
#
# COMPACT_ATOMS: atom_id res chain seq x y z
N MET A 1 -72.05 -16.15 -18.34
CA MET A 1 -71.01 -15.91 -17.32
C MET A 1 -70.59 -14.46 -17.46
N LEU A 2 -71.00 -13.60 -16.52
CA LEU A 2 -71.00 -12.16 -16.70
C LEU A 2 -70.63 -11.45 -15.38
N ARG A 3 -69.73 -10.46 -15.51
CA ARG A 3 -69.63 -9.15 -14.81
C ARG A 3 -68.79 -8.95 -13.53
N LEU A 4 -67.98 -7.88 -13.65
CA LEU A 4 -67.45 -6.96 -12.63
C LEU A 4 -68.45 -6.62 -11.52
N LEU A 5 -67.94 -6.36 -10.31
CA LEU A 5 -68.38 -5.36 -9.31
C LEU A 5 -67.23 -5.27 -8.28
N GLY A 6 -66.66 -4.13 -7.86
CA GLY A 6 -67.33 -2.91 -7.41
C GLY A 6 -67.57 -3.01 -5.90
N ALA A 7 -66.54 -2.80 -5.06
CA ALA A 7 -66.67 -2.84 -3.60
C ALA A 7 -66.83 -1.42 -3.04
N PHE A 8 -68.07 -1.07 -2.74
CA PHE A 8 -68.47 0.03 -1.85
C PHE A 8 -68.28 -0.44 -0.40
N LEU A 9 -67.59 0.35 0.43
CA LEU A 9 -67.64 0.20 1.88
C LEU A 9 -68.43 1.36 2.48
N PHE A 10 -69.66 1.04 2.90
CA PHE A 10 -70.51 1.88 3.73
C PHE A 10 -70.05 1.70 5.18
N VAL A 11 -69.69 2.79 5.88
CA VAL A 11 -69.49 2.77 7.34
C VAL A 11 -70.38 3.84 7.97
N CYS A 12 -71.10 3.39 8.98
CA CYS A 12 -72.23 4.01 9.65
C CYS A 12 -71.91 5.32 10.37
N ILE A 13 -72.91 6.20 10.33
CA ILE A 13 -73.02 7.44 11.10
C ILE A 13 -73.61 7.11 12.48
N LEU A 14 -72.98 7.58 13.55
CA LEU A 14 -73.59 7.80 14.86
C LEU A 14 -73.48 9.30 15.19
N PRO A 15 -74.56 9.97 15.61
CA PRO A 15 -74.52 11.38 15.93
C PRO A 15 -74.03 11.55 17.38
N SER A 16 -72.97 12.33 17.57
CA SER A 16 -72.65 12.89 18.89
C SER A 16 -72.82 14.39 18.82
N VAL A 17 -73.80 14.89 19.57
CA VAL A 17 -74.07 16.32 19.73
C VAL A 17 -72.98 16.87 20.65
N ALA A 18 -72.02 17.59 20.07
CA ALA A 18 -71.05 18.37 20.82
C ALA A 18 -71.47 19.85 20.83
N GLN A 19 -71.64 20.39 22.03
CA GLN A 19 -71.90 21.79 22.32
C GLN A 19 -70.93 22.72 21.61
N ALA A 20 -71.47 23.79 21.02
CA ALA A 20 -70.70 24.91 20.50
C ALA A 20 -69.87 25.55 21.61
N GLN A 21 -68.55 25.40 21.55
CA GLN A 21 -67.61 26.30 22.21
C GLN A 21 -67.37 27.51 21.29
N ALA A 22 -67.45 28.68 21.90
CA ALA A 22 -67.30 29.99 21.26
C ALA A 22 -66.03 30.10 20.42
N GLU A 23 -66.14 30.74 19.25
CA GLU A 23 -65.01 31.10 18.40
C GLU A 23 -63.96 31.89 19.20
N PRO A 24 -62.67 31.50 19.15
CA PRO A 24 -61.62 32.35 19.68
C PRO A 24 -61.47 33.58 18.77
N LYS A 25 -61.50 34.76 19.40
CA LYS A 25 -61.15 36.03 18.76
C LYS A 25 -59.78 35.91 18.06
N PRO A 26 -59.55 36.60 16.92
CA PRO A 26 -58.24 36.62 16.29
C PRO A 26 -57.19 37.15 17.28
N GLY A 27 -56.38 36.25 17.82
CA GLY A 27 -55.18 36.59 18.57
C GLY A 27 -54.12 37.09 17.59
N ALA A 28 -53.44 38.15 17.97
CA ALA A 28 -52.34 38.75 17.21
C ALA A 28 -51.40 37.68 16.63
N GLU A 29 -51.14 37.77 15.33
CA GLU A 29 -50.09 37.02 14.65
C GLU A 29 -48.81 37.10 15.48
N ALA A 30 -48.36 35.95 15.99
CA ALA A 30 -47.04 35.87 16.58
C ALA A 30 -46.02 36.17 15.47
N GLU A 31 -45.36 37.34 15.55
CA GLU A 31 -44.27 37.72 14.65
C GLU A 31 -43.25 36.57 14.60
N LYS A 32 -43.21 35.85 13.48
CA LYS A 32 -42.18 34.84 13.23
C LYS A 32 -40.85 35.57 13.15
N LYS A 33 -40.00 35.41 14.18
CA LYS A 33 -38.62 35.89 14.13
C LYS A 33 -37.90 35.12 13.01
N PRO A 34 -37.21 35.81 12.09
CA PRO A 34 -36.55 35.17 10.96
C PRO A 34 -35.45 34.22 11.44
N LEU A 35 -35.27 33.08 10.75
CA LEU A 35 -34.24 32.10 11.09
C LEU A 35 -32.90 32.55 10.52
N ILE A 36 -31.97 32.93 11.40
CA ILE A 36 -30.63 33.41 11.02
C ILE A 36 -29.60 32.30 11.27
N THR A 37 -28.85 31.93 10.24
CA THR A 37 -27.71 31.01 10.31
C THR A 37 -26.40 31.81 10.15
N PRO A 38 -25.45 31.71 11.10
CA PRO A 38 -24.17 32.41 11.00
C PRO A 38 -23.28 31.83 9.89
N PRO A 39 -22.28 32.60 9.39
CA PRO A 39 -21.37 32.09 8.39
C PRO A 39 -20.43 31.04 8.98
N LYS A 40 -20.00 30.06 8.17
CA LYS A 40 -19.15 28.94 8.60
C LYS A 40 -17.87 28.88 7.78
N LEU A 41 -16.70 28.89 8.40
CA LEU A 41 -15.43 28.85 7.67
C LEU A 41 -15.28 27.52 6.91
N ILE A 42 -15.00 27.59 5.61
CA ILE A 42 -14.77 26.43 4.71
C ILE A 42 -13.29 26.32 4.37
N ARG A 43 -12.66 27.44 4.02
CA ARG A 43 -11.24 27.49 3.68
C ARG A 43 -10.53 28.46 4.61
N PHE A 44 -9.72 27.88 5.48
CA PHE A 44 -8.73 28.59 6.29
C PHE A 44 -7.44 28.77 5.48
N VAL A 45 -6.75 29.88 5.70
CA VAL A 45 -5.41 30.14 5.16
C VAL A 45 -4.52 30.46 6.34
N GLU A 46 -3.44 29.71 6.51
CA GLU A 46 -2.50 29.96 7.60
C GLU A 46 -1.68 31.22 7.28
N ALA A 47 -1.65 32.17 8.22
CA ALA A 47 -0.80 33.35 8.18
C ALA A 47 0.66 32.96 8.38
N ASN A 48 1.55 33.64 7.68
CA ASN A 48 2.99 33.51 7.94
C ASN A 48 3.29 34.05 9.34
N TYR A 49 3.94 33.25 10.17
CA TYR A 49 4.35 33.69 11.49
C TYR A 49 5.44 34.77 11.36
N PRO A 50 5.27 35.97 11.94
CA PRO A 50 6.28 37.02 11.87
C PRO A 50 7.50 36.69 12.72
N GLU A 51 8.70 36.72 12.12
CA GLU A 51 9.97 36.63 12.85
C GLU A 51 10.42 38.04 13.25
N ILE A 52 10.44 38.32 14.56
CA ILE A 52 10.84 39.62 15.11
C ILE A 52 12.26 39.47 15.68
N GLU A 53 13.21 40.26 15.17
CA GLU A 53 14.61 40.18 15.58
C GLU A 53 14.78 40.51 17.07
N GLY A 54 15.31 39.55 17.84
CA GLY A 54 15.56 39.71 19.27
C GLY A 54 14.39 39.38 20.20
N GLU A 55 13.26 38.92 19.66
CA GLU A 55 12.12 38.43 20.45
C GLU A 55 11.97 36.90 20.29
N GLU A 56 11.65 36.21 21.38
CA GLU A 56 11.35 34.77 21.33
C GLU A 56 9.95 34.55 20.74
N PRO A 57 9.73 33.50 19.93
CA PRO A 57 8.40 33.17 19.43
C PRO A 57 7.42 32.94 20.59
N GLU A 58 6.27 33.62 20.56
CA GLU A 58 5.20 33.47 21.55
C GLU A 58 3.84 33.11 20.91
N GLU A 59 2.98 32.42 21.66
CA GLU A 59 1.60 32.22 21.24
C GLU A 59 0.82 33.51 21.44
N THR A 60 0.19 34.00 20.37
CA THR A 60 -0.56 35.25 20.44
C THR A 60 -1.87 35.19 19.65
N THR A 61 -2.77 36.13 19.93
CA THR A 61 -4.11 36.17 19.35
C THR A 61 -4.40 37.55 18.77
N VAL A 62 -4.76 37.62 17.49
CA VAL A 62 -5.32 38.82 16.84
C VAL A 62 -6.83 38.64 16.71
N GLU A 63 -7.63 39.60 17.21
CA GLU A 63 -9.06 39.63 16.92
C GLU A 63 -9.33 40.49 15.68
N LEU A 64 -10.06 39.93 14.72
CA LEU A 64 -10.40 40.56 13.45
C LEU A 64 -11.91 40.76 13.33
N ASP A 65 -12.34 41.93 12.86
CA ASP A 65 -13.71 42.16 12.42
C ASP A 65 -13.77 41.92 10.89
N LEU A 66 -14.45 40.84 10.49
CA LEU A 66 -14.60 40.40 9.09
C LEU A 66 -16.00 40.74 8.58
N VAL A 67 -16.10 41.25 7.35
CA VAL A 67 -17.35 41.29 6.59
C VAL A 67 -17.33 40.17 5.56
N VAL A 68 -18.21 39.19 5.75
CA VAL A 68 -18.40 38.05 4.84
C VAL A 68 -19.52 38.41 3.86
N GLY A 69 -19.24 38.36 2.57
CA GLY A 69 -20.18 38.62 1.49
C GLY A 69 -21.20 37.50 1.28
N LYS A 70 -22.21 37.75 0.43
CA LYS A 70 -23.23 36.75 0.06
C LYS A 70 -22.68 35.56 -0.71
N ASP A 71 -21.49 35.70 -1.29
CA ASP A 71 -20.72 34.66 -1.98
C ASP A 71 -19.78 33.89 -1.02
N GLY A 72 -19.77 34.25 0.27
CA GLY A 72 -18.93 33.62 1.27
C GLY A 72 -17.49 34.14 1.34
N ARG A 73 -17.11 35.12 0.50
CA ARG A 73 -15.76 35.70 0.53
C ARG A 73 -15.68 36.85 1.53
N VAL A 74 -14.51 37.06 2.11
CA VAL A 74 -14.25 38.22 2.97
C VAL A 74 -14.09 39.46 2.09
N THR A 75 -15.00 40.44 2.25
CA THR A 75 -15.00 41.69 1.49
C THR A 75 -14.30 42.84 2.23
N GLU A 76 -14.28 42.78 3.56
CA GLU A 76 -13.62 43.76 4.42
C GLU A 76 -13.04 43.04 5.63
N VAL A 77 -11.86 43.45 6.08
CA VAL A 77 -11.23 42.96 7.31
C VAL A 77 -10.51 44.11 8.00
N ASN A 78 -10.73 44.24 9.30
CA ASN A 78 -10.06 45.21 10.17
C ASN A 78 -9.62 44.53 11.46
N VAL A 79 -8.57 45.03 12.09
CA VAL A 79 -8.12 44.56 13.41
C VAL A 79 -9.02 45.16 14.48
N ALA A 80 -9.62 44.30 15.28
CA ALA A 80 -10.44 44.66 16.43
C ALA A 80 -9.61 44.72 17.72
N LEU A 81 -8.68 43.78 17.90
CA LEU A 81 -7.71 43.76 18.99
C LEU A 81 -6.36 43.32 18.43
N SER A 82 -5.36 44.17 18.61
CA SER A 82 -4.01 43.99 18.09
C SER A 82 -3.18 43.07 18.98
N ALA A 83 -2.33 42.27 18.35
CA ALA A 83 -1.28 41.48 19.00
C ALA A 83 0.14 42.00 18.72
N GLY A 84 0.25 43.15 18.04
CA GLY A 84 1.51 43.68 17.49
C GLY A 84 1.42 43.86 15.98
N GLU A 85 2.08 44.89 15.46
CA GLU A 85 1.95 45.33 14.06
C GLU A 85 2.25 44.21 13.06
N ALA A 86 3.31 43.42 13.32
CA ALA A 86 3.71 42.33 12.44
C ALA A 86 2.67 41.17 12.43
N PHE A 87 2.11 40.83 13.58
CA PHE A 87 1.07 39.79 13.70
C PHE A 87 -0.25 40.23 13.09
N ASP A 88 -0.60 41.52 13.25
CA ASP A 88 -1.79 42.12 12.67
C ASP A 88 -1.74 42.09 11.14
N GLU A 89 -0.61 42.48 10.53
CA GLU A 89 -0.44 42.44 9.07
C GLU A 89 -0.54 41.01 8.51
N ALA A 90 0.10 40.05 9.19
CA ALA A 90 0.04 38.64 8.81
C ALA A 90 -1.38 38.07 8.89
N ALA A 91 -2.10 38.36 9.99
CA ALA A 91 -3.48 37.92 10.19
C ALA A 91 -4.43 38.57 9.16
N LEU A 92 -4.26 39.86 8.86
CA LEU A 92 -5.01 40.58 7.83
C LEU A 92 -4.80 39.96 6.44
N ALA A 93 -3.54 39.66 6.08
CA ALA A 93 -3.20 39.08 4.78
C ALA A 93 -3.81 37.69 4.57
N ALA A 94 -3.81 36.86 5.61
CA ALA A 94 -4.44 35.54 5.60
C ALA A 94 -5.97 35.62 5.55
N ALA A 95 -6.58 36.44 6.42
CA ALA A 95 -8.02 36.54 6.55
C ALA A 95 -8.73 37.04 5.28
N ARG A 96 -8.07 37.86 4.45
CA ARG A 96 -8.57 38.27 3.12
C ARG A 96 -8.80 37.11 2.17
N GLN A 97 -8.13 35.97 2.39
CA GLN A 97 -8.20 34.79 1.54
C GLN A 97 -9.13 33.71 2.08
N PHE A 98 -9.77 33.96 3.24
CA PHE A 98 -10.72 33.02 3.82
C PHE A 98 -11.97 32.89 2.96
N VAL A 99 -12.55 31.69 2.97
CA VAL A 99 -13.83 31.40 2.35
C VAL A 99 -14.75 30.80 3.38
N PHE A 100 -15.93 31.38 3.51
CA PHE A 100 -16.99 30.95 4.40
C PHE A 100 -18.17 30.42 3.59
N GLU A 101 -18.99 29.58 4.21
CA GLU A 101 -20.39 29.48 3.88
C GLU A 101 -21.06 30.78 4.31
N PRO A 102 -21.80 31.49 3.44
CA PRO A 102 -22.40 32.77 3.78
C PRO A 102 -23.45 32.62 4.88
N ALA A 103 -23.62 33.67 5.67
CA ALA A 103 -24.72 33.75 6.62
C ALA A 103 -26.05 33.72 5.86
N ARG A 104 -27.09 33.14 6.45
CA ARG A 104 -28.41 33.02 5.80
C ARG A 104 -29.51 33.56 6.69
N THR A 105 -30.48 34.23 6.11
CA THR A 105 -31.76 34.56 6.74
C THR A 105 -32.86 33.88 5.95
N ASP A 106 -33.65 33.02 6.59
CA ASP A 106 -34.72 32.26 5.93
C ASP A 106 -34.25 31.59 4.62
N TRP A 107 -33.03 31.03 4.67
CA TRP A 107 -32.32 30.32 3.57
C TRP A 107 -31.68 31.19 2.49
N GLU A 108 -31.88 32.51 2.51
CA GLU A 108 -31.23 33.43 1.57
C GLU A 108 -29.88 33.93 2.09
N PRO A 109 -28.81 33.90 1.27
CA PRO A 109 -27.50 34.44 1.66
C PRO A 109 -27.53 35.96 1.93
N ILE A 110 -27.01 36.35 3.08
CA ILE A 110 -26.83 37.73 3.50
C ILE A 110 -25.36 38.03 3.80
N ALA A 111 -24.96 39.29 3.65
CA ALA A 111 -23.66 39.72 4.12
C ALA A 111 -23.70 39.83 5.66
N ALA A 112 -22.67 39.36 6.34
CA ALA A 112 -22.60 39.37 7.79
C ALA A 112 -21.24 39.86 8.28
N ARG A 113 -21.25 40.72 9.31
CA ARG A 113 -20.05 41.09 10.04
C ARG A 113 -19.86 40.15 11.21
N ILE A 114 -18.68 39.54 11.33
CA ILE A 114 -18.32 38.62 12.41
C ILE A 114 -17.01 39.05 13.06
N ARG A 115 -16.87 38.72 14.34
CA ARG A 115 -15.57 38.79 15.03
C ARG A 115 -14.90 37.43 14.96
N TYR A 116 -13.70 37.40 14.40
CA TYR A 116 -12.90 36.20 14.21
C TYR A 116 -11.62 36.28 15.03
N ARG A 117 -11.40 35.27 15.87
CA ARG A 117 -10.21 35.16 16.71
C ARG A 117 -9.15 34.35 15.95
N TYR A 118 -8.10 34.99 15.48
CA TYR A 118 -6.97 34.33 14.81
C TYR A 118 -5.87 34.05 15.83
N VAL A 119 -5.49 32.79 16.00
CA VAL A 119 -4.48 32.35 16.98
C VAL A 119 -3.21 31.94 16.23
N PHE A 120 -2.07 32.52 16.63
CA PHE A 120 -0.74 32.09 16.19
C PHE A 120 -0.22 31.05 17.19
N GLU A 121 -0.24 29.79 16.78
CA GLU A 121 0.24 28.67 17.59
C GLU A 121 1.73 28.42 17.34
N LEU A 122 2.48 28.13 18.41
CA LEU A 122 3.86 27.67 18.29
C LEU A 122 3.87 26.19 17.98
N LYS A 123 4.20 25.83 16.74
CA LYS A 123 4.42 24.42 16.39
C LYS A 123 5.73 23.97 17.04
N ALA A 124 5.65 23.12 18.04
CA ALA A 124 6.82 22.45 18.58
C ALA A 124 7.56 21.75 17.43
N PRO A 125 8.88 21.94 17.28
CA PRO A 125 9.63 21.17 16.30
C PRO A 125 9.43 19.69 16.59
N PRO A 126 9.26 18.85 15.55
CA PRO A 126 9.10 17.41 15.76
C PRO A 126 10.30 16.91 16.57
N GLU A 127 10.03 16.17 17.66
CA GLU A 127 11.10 15.59 18.48
C GLU A 127 12.03 14.78 17.57
N GLU A 128 13.32 15.13 17.58
CA GLU A 128 14.31 14.36 16.84
C GLU A 128 14.38 12.96 17.45
N ILE A 129 14.03 11.95 16.67
CA ILE A 129 14.17 10.56 17.09
C ILE A 129 15.66 10.26 17.15
N THR A 130 16.21 10.21 18.36
CA THR A 130 17.65 10.04 18.61
C THR A 130 18.04 8.59 18.90
N THR A 131 17.08 7.70 19.09
CA THR A 131 17.30 6.29 19.45
C THR A 131 16.73 5.34 18.39
N GLY A 132 17.31 4.15 18.29
CA GLY A 132 16.84 3.02 17.49
C GLY A 132 16.26 1.91 18.37
N TRP A 133 15.56 0.96 17.75
CA TRP A 133 14.98 -0.20 18.42
C TRP A 133 15.56 -1.49 17.83
N LEU A 134 15.71 -2.51 18.66
CA LEU A 134 16.03 -3.88 18.22
C LEU A 134 14.83 -4.77 18.57
N SER A 135 14.22 -5.38 17.57
CA SER A 135 13.12 -6.34 17.73
C SER A 135 13.54 -7.66 17.12
N GLY A 136 13.10 -8.77 17.69
CA GLY A 136 13.42 -10.05 17.05
C GLY A 136 12.67 -11.24 17.58
N THR A 137 12.90 -12.37 16.92
CA THR A 137 12.35 -13.67 17.27
C THR A 137 13.45 -14.69 17.46
N ILE A 138 13.40 -15.44 18.55
CA ILE A 138 14.34 -16.51 18.87
C ILE A 138 13.66 -17.85 18.63
N LEU A 139 14.25 -18.65 17.75
CA LEU A 139 13.76 -19.97 17.36
C LEU A 139 14.78 -21.05 17.71
N LEU A 140 14.31 -22.28 17.84
CA LEU A 140 15.19 -23.45 17.94
C LEU A 140 15.59 -23.89 16.54
N ALA A 141 16.89 -24.06 16.28
CA ALA A 141 17.41 -24.46 14.97
C ALA A 141 16.93 -25.85 14.51
N GLU A 142 16.47 -26.69 15.44
CA GLU A 142 16.02 -28.06 15.16
C GLU A 142 14.70 -28.10 14.38
N ASP A 143 13.74 -27.24 14.73
CA ASP A 143 12.38 -27.29 14.18
C ASP A 143 11.71 -25.92 13.99
N ASP A 144 12.48 -24.83 14.07
CA ASP A 144 12.01 -23.45 14.03
C ASP A 144 10.88 -23.15 15.05
N SER A 145 10.76 -23.97 16.11
CA SER A 145 9.81 -23.68 17.17
C SER A 145 10.32 -22.52 18.04
N PRO A 146 9.42 -21.70 18.61
CA PRO A 146 9.80 -20.59 19.47
C PRO A 146 10.66 -21.02 20.68
N ALA A 147 11.80 -20.37 20.83
CA ALA A 147 12.63 -20.50 22.03
C ALA A 147 12.05 -19.60 23.13
N ARG A 148 11.26 -20.22 24.02
CA ARG A 148 10.50 -19.52 25.07
C ARG A 148 11.34 -19.26 26.30
N SER A 149 11.14 -18.09 26.90
CA SER A 149 11.72 -17.73 28.20
C SER A 149 13.25 -17.83 28.22
N VAL A 150 13.87 -17.43 27.13
CA VAL A 150 15.32 -17.38 26.94
C VAL A 150 15.83 -15.99 27.32
N GLY A 151 16.93 -15.92 28.08
CA GLY A 151 17.56 -14.65 28.46
C GLY A 151 18.26 -14.00 27.28
N ILE A 152 18.16 -12.67 27.18
CA ILE A 152 18.76 -11.85 26.12
C ILE A 152 19.46 -10.69 26.79
N GLU A 153 20.78 -10.67 26.68
CA GLU A 153 21.63 -9.60 27.16
C GLU A 153 22.11 -8.77 25.96
N ILE A 154 21.97 -7.45 26.03
CA ILE A 154 22.43 -6.52 24.99
C ILE A 154 23.45 -5.59 25.63
N ALA A 155 24.70 -5.63 25.14
CA ALA A 155 25.79 -4.77 25.59
C ALA A 155 26.22 -3.81 24.48
N ASN A 156 26.57 -2.58 24.85
CA ASN A 156 27.12 -1.60 23.90
C ASN A 156 28.58 -1.93 23.51
N GLU A 157 29.18 -1.18 22.59
CA GLU A 157 30.60 -1.34 22.18
C GLU A 157 31.61 -1.28 23.33
N ARG A 158 31.24 -0.72 24.49
CA ARG A 158 32.10 -0.66 25.68
C ARG A 158 31.95 -1.89 26.57
N GLY A 159 31.11 -2.85 26.21
CA GLY A 159 30.76 -4.03 27.00
C GLY A 159 29.82 -3.72 28.17
N GLU A 160 29.17 -2.56 28.19
CA GLU A 160 28.20 -2.21 29.22
C GLU A 160 26.84 -2.79 28.85
N LEU A 161 26.26 -3.59 29.74
CA LEU A 161 24.91 -4.14 29.59
C LEU A 161 23.88 -3.00 29.58
N VAL A 162 23.24 -2.77 28.44
CA VAL A 162 22.22 -1.73 28.26
C VAL A 162 20.80 -2.28 28.37
N ARG A 163 20.58 -3.55 28.03
CA ARG A 163 19.29 -4.23 28.18
C ARG A 163 19.49 -5.67 28.61
N ASP A 164 18.56 -6.13 29.43
CA ASP A 164 18.42 -7.51 29.88
C ASP A 164 16.94 -7.86 29.75
N LEU A 165 16.64 -8.81 28.87
CA LEU A 165 15.28 -9.15 28.44
C LEU A 165 15.09 -10.66 28.46
N VAL A 166 13.83 -11.08 28.39
CA VAL A 166 13.46 -12.49 28.26
C VAL A 166 12.50 -12.64 27.10
N SER A 167 12.71 -13.64 26.26
CA SER A 167 11.84 -13.91 25.12
C SER A 167 10.42 -14.30 25.55
N GLY A 168 9.44 -13.86 24.77
CA GLY A 168 8.02 -14.17 24.94
C GLY A 168 7.69 -15.64 24.69
N ALA A 169 6.41 -16.00 24.89
CA ALA A 169 5.92 -17.35 24.64
C ALA A 169 5.94 -17.76 23.16
N ASP A 170 6.04 -16.79 22.26
CA ASP A 170 6.23 -16.92 20.82
C ASP A 170 7.68 -16.69 20.39
N GLY A 171 8.61 -16.55 21.35
CA GLY A 171 10.04 -16.36 21.08
C GLY A 171 10.40 -14.91 20.77
N THR A 172 9.45 -13.98 20.79
CA THR A 172 9.71 -12.58 20.42
C THR A 172 10.36 -11.78 21.55
N PHE A 173 11.10 -10.74 21.20
CA PHE A 173 11.63 -9.74 22.14
C PHE A 173 11.70 -8.37 21.47
N ILE A 174 11.65 -7.30 22.29
CA ILE A 174 11.77 -5.91 21.84
C ILE A 174 12.62 -5.14 22.84
N ALA A 175 13.65 -4.45 22.34
CA ALA A 175 14.51 -3.52 23.04
C ALA A 175 14.34 -2.13 22.43
N THR A 176 13.76 -1.19 23.19
CA THR A 176 13.58 0.21 22.76
C THR A 176 14.69 1.09 23.30
N ASP A 177 14.78 2.33 22.79
CA ASP A 177 15.61 3.41 23.31
C ASP A 177 17.11 3.08 23.38
N LEU A 178 17.61 2.47 22.31
CA LEU A 178 19.03 2.18 22.13
C LEU A 178 19.68 3.32 21.35
N GLU A 179 20.82 3.81 21.81
CA GLU A 179 21.57 4.82 21.08
C GLU A 179 22.08 4.24 19.74
N PRO A 180 22.27 5.04 18.69
CA PRO A 180 22.84 4.55 17.44
C PRO A 180 24.26 4.04 17.66
N GLY A 181 24.57 2.86 17.14
CA GLY A 181 25.86 2.20 17.33
C GLY A 181 25.78 0.69 17.26
N LYS A 182 26.90 0.02 17.52
CA LYS A 182 26.98 -1.45 17.54
C LYS A 182 26.68 -2.02 18.92
N TYR A 183 26.01 -3.16 18.91
CA TYR A 183 25.62 -3.88 20.10
C TYR A 183 26.01 -5.35 19.98
N GLU A 184 26.51 -5.90 21.08
CA GLU A 184 26.69 -7.33 21.25
C GLU A 184 25.43 -7.90 21.90
N VAL A 185 24.80 -8.86 21.25
CA VAL A 185 23.57 -9.51 21.68
C VAL A 185 23.89 -10.95 22.06
N THR A 186 23.73 -11.27 23.34
CA THR A 186 23.98 -12.60 23.90
C THR A 186 22.66 -13.24 24.29
N ILE A 187 22.38 -14.40 23.71
CA ILE A 187 21.19 -15.19 23.98
C ILE A 187 21.58 -16.39 24.83
N ILE A 188 21.06 -16.43 26.05
CA ILE A 188 21.37 -17.45 27.04
C ILE A 188 20.43 -18.64 26.83
N GLY A 189 20.79 -19.51 25.88
CA GLY A 189 19.97 -20.63 25.42
C GLY A 189 20.01 -21.89 26.30
N GLY A 190 20.87 -21.92 27.33
CA GLY A 190 20.89 -23.00 28.32
C GLY A 190 21.17 -24.37 27.70
N GLU A 191 20.17 -25.27 27.66
CA GLU A 191 20.35 -26.61 27.06
C GLU A 191 20.61 -26.59 25.55
N TYR A 192 20.26 -25.48 24.89
CA TYR A 192 20.48 -25.24 23.46
C TYR A 192 21.82 -24.56 23.15
N GLY A 193 22.59 -24.21 24.19
CA GLY A 193 23.81 -23.41 24.08
C GLY A 193 23.52 -21.92 23.92
N ASP A 194 24.52 -21.10 24.22
CA ASP A 194 24.41 -19.65 24.11
C ASP A 194 24.77 -19.20 22.69
N LEU A 195 24.17 -18.09 22.24
CA LEU A 195 24.41 -17.49 20.93
C LEU A 195 24.81 -16.04 21.09
N GLU A 196 25.92 -15.64 20.49
CA GLU A 196 26.42 -14.27 20.46
C GLU A 196 26.29 -13.72 19.03
N ALA A 197 25.80 -12.48 18.90
CA ALA A 197 25.61 -11.78 17.64
C ALA A 197 25.98 -10.29 17.78
N GLU A 198 26.37 -9.65 16.68
CA GLU A 198 26.63 -8.20 16.63
C GLU A 198 25.55 -7.53 15.77
N GLU A 199 24.94 -6.47 16.30
CA GLU A 199 23.87 -5.72 15.63
C GLU A 199 24.20 -4.23 15.57
N GLU A 200 24.01 -3.61 14.40
CA GLU A 200 24.19 -2.17 14.20
C GLU A 200 22.84 -1.46 14.17
N LEU A 201 22.64 -0.49 15.05
CA LEU A 201 21.39 0.25 15.21
C LEU A 201 21.54 1.69 14.75
N ALA A 202 20.51 2.21 14.09
CA ALA A 202 20.42 3.61 13.67
C ALA A 202 19.22 4.31 14.32
N ALA A 203 19.34 5.63 14.51
CA ALA A 203 18.29 6.45 15.07
C ALA A 203 17.01 6.38 14.21
N GLY A 204 15.86 6.20 14.86
CA GLY A 204 14.55 6.12 14.20
C GLY A 204 14.30 4.85 13.38
N GLN A 205 15.19 3.85 13.47
CA GLN A 205 15.02 2.56 12.82
C GLN A 205 14.67 1.47 13.82
N VAL A 206 13.86 0.51 13.37
CA VAL A 206 13.64 -0.76 14.05
C VAL A 206 14.44 -1.81 13.29
N THR A 207 15.51 -2.30 13.90
CA THR A 207 16.29 -3.42 13.37
C THR A 207 15.58 -4.71 13.78
N GLU A 208 15.12 -5.49 12.79
CA GLU A 208 14.39 -6.73 13.03
C GLU A 208 15.28 -7.96 12.77
N VAL A 209 15.44 -8.82 13.77
CA VAL A 209 16.38 -9.96 13.75
C VAL A 209 15.70 -11.29 14.06
N ILE A 210 16.23 -12.38 13.49
CA ILE A 210 15.80 -13.74 13.83
C ILE A 210 17.01 -14.56 14.24
N TYR A 211 17.02 -14.97 15.50
CA TYR A 211 18.08 -15.79 16.06
C TYR A 211 17.66 -17.26 16.13
N ARG A 212 18.60 -18.17 15.87
CA ARG A 212 18.37 -19.61 15.95
C ARG A 212 19.33 -20.25 16.92
N LEU A 213 18.82 -20.68 18.06
CA LEU A 213 19.59 -21.42 19.07
C LEU A 213 19.95 -22.81 18.56
N GLY A 214 21.17 -23.25 18.84
CA GLY A 214 21.69 -24.54 18.39
C GLY A 214 20.90 -25.75 18.91
N GLY A 215 21.28 -26.93 18.42
CA GLY A 215 20.69 -28.18 18.90
C GLY A 215 21.00 -28.45 20.38
N LYS A 216 20.11 -29.18 21.06
CA LYS A 216 20.33 -29.57 22.47
C LYS A 216 21.71 -30.22 22.62
N LYS A 217 22.53 -29.71 23.55
CA LYS A 217 23.79 -30.36 23.91
C LYS A 217 23.47 -31.76 24.46
N ARG A 218 23.62 -32.80 23.62
CA ARG A 218 23.55 -34.19 24.09
C ARG A 218 24.64 -34.38 25.14
N ALA A 219 24.27 -34.90 26.31
CA ALA A 219 25.23 -35.30 27.34
C ALA A 219 26.34 -36.12 26.66
N ALA A 220 27.57 -35.60 26.74
CA ALA A 220 28.69 -36.08 25.94
C ALA A 220 28.90 -37.58 26.10
N TYR A 221 28.67 -38.32 25.00
CA TYR A 221 29.14 -39.69 24.87
C TYR A 221 30.67 -39.63 24.68
N ARG A 222 31.43 -40.23 25.60
CA ARG A 222 32.91 -40.32 25.50
C ARG A 222 33.28 -41.27 24.36
N GLY A 223 33.46 -40.74 23.16
CA GLY A 223 34.01 -41.49 22.02
C GLY A 223 34.86 -40.56 21.17
N PHE A 224 36.17 -40.83 21.11
CA PHE A 224 37.13 -40.07 20.33
C PHE A 224 36.80 -40.10 18.83
N GLY A 225 36.65 -38.91 18.25
CA GLY A 225 36.49 -38.68 16.82
C GLY A 225 36.21 -37.20 16.57
N GLU A 226 37.26 -36.40 16.35
CA GLU A 226 37.11 -35.00 15.97
C GLU A 226 36.77 -34.90 14.48
N THR A 227 35.52 -34.61 14.17
CA THR A 227 35.14 -33.91 12.93
C THR A 227 34.79 -32.50 13.32
N ALA A 228 35.66 -31.54 12.96
CA ALA A 228 35.34 -30.12 13.06
C ALA A 228 34.30 -29.78 11.98
N VAL A 229 33.04 -29.73 12.37
CA VAL A 229 31.99 -29.07 11.58
C VAL A 229 32.06 -27.60 11.96
N VAL A 230 32.61 -26.79 11.06
CA VAL A 230 32.51 -25.33 11.16
C VAL A 230 31.14 -24.98 10.60
N ASP A 231 30.23 -24.52 11.46
CA ASP A 231 28.98 -23.92 11.01
C ASP A 231 29.33 -22.64 10.23
N ALA A 232 28.94 -22.61 8.95
CA ALA A 232 29.12 -21.43 8.13
C ALA A 232 28.35 -20.27 8.78
N PRO A 233 28.95 -19.08 8.93
CA PRO A 233 28.25 -17.94 9.51
C PRO A 233 26.95 -17.67 8.74
N PRO A 234 25.86 -17.31 9.44
CA PRO A 234 24.59 -17.02 8.80
C PRO A 234 24.81 -15.93 7.76
N ARG A 235 24.52 -16.27 6.50
CA ARG A 235 24.52 -15.33 5.39
C ARG A 235 23.40 -14.32 5.65
N GLU A 236 23.74 -13.08 5.97
CA GLU A 236 22.77 -11.98 5.98
C GLU A 236 22.18 -11.82 4.58
N VAL A 237 20.97 -12.32 4.41
CA VAL A 237 20.19 -12.07 3.21
C VAL A 237 19.45 -10.76 3.48
N VAL A 238 19.88 -9.68 2.84
CA VAL A 238 19.13 -8.41 2.83
C VAL A 238 17.85 -8.65 2.05
N LYS A 239 16.84 -9.22 2.70
CA LYS A 239 15.53 -9.46 2.11
C LYS A 239 14.63 -8.27 2.46
N ARG A 240 14.06 -7.63 1.45
CA ARG A 240 12.97 -6.67 1.67
C ARG A 240 11.65 -7.34 1.34
N THR A 241 10.79 -7.49 2.33
CA THR A 241 9.41 -7.93 2.14
C THR A 241 8.53 -6.70 2.04
N ILE A 242 7.61 -6.68 1.08
CA ILE A 242 6.49 -5.75 1.02
C ILE A 242 5.23 -6.58 1.22
N ASP A 243 4.60 -6.43 2.39
CA ASP A 243 3.40 -7.17 2.76
C ASP A 243 2.13 -6.51 2.23
N ARG A 244 1.06 -7.28 2.19
CA ARG A 244 -0.24 -6.93 1.62
C ARG A 244 -0.75 -5.55 2.03
N GLU A 245 -0.60 -5.18 3.29
CA GLU A 245 -1.08 -3.93 3.86
C GLU A 245 -0.38 -2.70 3.26
N GLU A 246 0.85 -2.88 2.77
CA GLU A 246 1.66 -1.84 2.15
C GLU A 246 1.48 -1.83 0.62
N LEU A 247 1.25 -3.00 0.00
CA LEU A 247 1.23 -3.20 -1.46
C LEU A 247 0.43 -2.15 -2.25
N THR A 248 -0.74 -1.70 -1.78
CA THR A 248 -1.60 -0.75 -2.52
C THR A 248 -1.53 0.69 -2.01
N ARG A 249 -0.73 0.96 -0.96
CA ARG A 249 -0.67 2.27 -0.29
C ARG A 249 0.57 3.08 -0.60
N ILE A 250 1.52 2.51 -1.33
CA ILE A 250 2.80 3.17 -1.64
C ILE A 250 2.57 4.30 -2.64
N PRO A 251 2.87 5.56 -2.29
CA PRO A 251 2.71 6.69 -3.19
C PRO A 251 3.56 6.53 -4.46
N GLY A 252 3.05 7.00 -5.60
CA GLY A 252 3.77 6.97 -6.87
C GLY A 252 3.68 5.65 -7.66
N THR A 253 3.11 4.59 -7.09
CA THR A 253 2.89 3.30 -7.78
C THR A 253 1.62 3.26 -8.62
N ARG A 254 0.73 4.26 -8.47
CA ARG A 254 -0.61 4.32 -9.10
C ARG A 254 -1.48 3.11 -8.74
N GLY A 255 -1.32 2.58 -7.54
CA GLY A 255 -2.05 1.39 -7.08
C GLY A 255 -1.44 0.06 -7.50
N ASP A 256 -0.29 0.07 -8.17
CA ASP A 256 0.41 -1.12 -8.62
C ASP A 256 1.56 -1.52 -7.68
N ALA A 257 1.28 -2.50 -6.84
CA ALA A 257 2.19 -3.03 -5.83
C ALA A 257 3.56 -3.47 -6.35
N LEU A 258 3.60 -4.11 -7.52
CA LEU A 258 4.86 -4.65 -8.06
C LEU A 258 5.80 -3.53 -8.48
N ARG A 259 5.28 -2.35 -8.78
CA ARG A 259 6.11 -1.17 -9.07
C ARG A 259 6.82 -0.59 -7.85
N ALA A 260 6.39 -0.92 -6.64
CA ALA A 260 7.09 -0.50 -5.44
C ALA A 260 8.54 -0.99 -5.41
N VAL A 261 8.84 -2.10 -6.09
CA VAL A 261 10.20 -2.61 -6.27
C VAL A 261 11.11 -1.59 -6.96
N GLU A 262 10.57 -0.78 -7.89
CA GLU A 262 11.32 0.30 -8.58
C GLU A 262 11.73 1.44 -7.64
N LEU A 263 11.22 1.47 -6.40
CA LEU A 263 11.57 2.43 -5.36
C LEU A 263 12.61 1.88 -4.38
N LEU A 264 12.91 0.57 -4.45
CA LEU A 264 13.84 -0.05 -3.51
C LEU A 264 15.29 0.33 -3.83
N PRO A 265 16.14 0.54 -2.80
CA PRO A 265 17.55 0.81 -3.00
C PRO A 265 18.24 -0.27 -3.83
N GLY A 266 19.00 0.16 -4.83
CA GLY A 266 19.70 -0.76 -5.74
C GLY A 266 18.85 -1.29 -6.89
N VAL A 267 17.59 -0.87 -7.05
CA VAL A 267 16.81 -1.14 -8.28
C VAL A 267 16.90 0.05 -9.21
N ALA A 268 17.38 -0.16 -10.44
CA ALA A 268 17.44 0.88 -11.47
C ALA A 268 16.19 0.83 -12.35
N ARG A 269 15.72 2.01 -12.77
CA ARG A 269 14.59 2.14 -13.70
C ARG A 269 15.10 1.96 -15.14
N PRO A 270 14.66 0.92 -15.87
CA PRO A 270 15.08 0.74 -17.25
C PRO A 270 14.50 1.86 -18.15
N PRO A 271 15.09 2.11 -19.32
CA PRO A 271 14.48 2.93 -20.36
C PRO A 271 13.08 2.44 -20.75
N PHE A 272 12.23 3.37 -21.17
CA PHE A 272 10.85 3.09 -21.58
C PHE A 272 10.77 1.98 -22.65
N GLY A 273 9.79 1.07 -22.53
CA GLY A 273 9.56 -0.02 -23.48
C GLY A 273 10.25 -1.34 -23.12
N ILE A 274 11.21 -1.36 -22.20
CA ILE A 274 11.96 -2.56 -21.79
C ILE A 274 11.68 -2.85 -20.31
N GLY A 275 10.77 -3.79 -20.01
CA GLY A 275 10.32 -4.16 -18.65
C GLY A 275 11.32 -5.00 -17.84
N LEU A 276 12.60 -4.63 -17.90
CA LEU A 276 13.70 -5.40 -17.33
C LEU A 276 13.98 -4.99 -15.88
N LEU A 277 14.22 -5.99 -15.02
CA LEU A 277 14.65 -5.76 -13.64
C LEU A 277 16.18 -5.57 -13.61
N ILE A 278 16.64 -4.38 -13.25
CA ILE A 278 18.07 -4.06 -13.13
C ILE A 278 18.41 -3.87 -11.66
N VAL A 279 19.18 -4.79 -11.09
CA VAL A 279 19.57 -4.77 -9.67
C VAL A 279 21.05 -4.51 -9.53
N ARG A 280 21.43 -3.46 -8.80
CA ARG A 280 22.81 -3.04 -8.51
C ARG A 280 23.69 -2.93 -9.77
N GLY A 281 23.09 -2.52 -10.89
CA GLY A 281 23.78 -2.39 -12.18
C GLY A 281 24.11 -3.71 -12.87
N SER A 282 23.61 -4.86 -12.38
CA SER A 282 23.73 -6.15 -13.05
C SER A 282 23.04 -6.15 -14.40
N ALA A 283 23.47 -7.03 -15.30
CA ALA A 283 22.77 -7.19 -16.56
C ALA A 283 21.36 -7.78 -16.30
N PRO A 284 20.34 -7.37 -17.05
CA PRO A 284 18.97 -7.82 -16.84
C PRO A 284 18.79 -9.34 -16.71
N GLN A 285 19.54 -10.12 -17.48
CA GLN A 285 19.51 -11.59 -17.46
C GLN A 285 20.11 -12.22 -16.20
N ASP A 286 20.84 -11.45 -15.39
CA ASP A 286 21.43 -11.93 -14.14
C ASP A 286 20.45 -11.85 -12.99
N SER A 287 19.36 -11.09 -13.16
CA SER A 287 18.23 -11.02 -12.23
C SER A 287 17.07 -11.87 -12.74
N GLU A 288 16.20 -12.32 -11.84
CA GLU A 288 15.03 -13.13 -12.20
C GLU A 288 13.83 -12.77 -11.33
N SER A 289 12.66 -12.84 -11.93
CA SER A 289 11.39 -12.67 -11.23
C SER A 289 10.62 -13.98 -11.21
N PHE A 290 9.99 -14.28 -10.08
CA PHE A 290 9.20 -15.47 -9.85
C PHE A 290 7.80 -15.08 -9.41
N ILE A 291 6.80 -15.84 -9.86
CA ILE A 291 5.44 -15.81 -9.32
C ILE A 291 5.12 -17.21 -8.82
N ASP A 292 4.86 -17.34 -7.51
CA ASP A 292 4.65 -18.61 -6.81
C ASP A 292 5.78 -19.63 -7.09
N GLY A 293 7.03 -19.16 -7.06
CA GLY A 293 8.23 -19.97 -7.32
C GLY A 293 8.48 -20.31 -8.79
N ILE A 294 7.65 -19.83 -9.73
CA ILE A 294 7.86 -20.09 -11.16
C ILE A 294 8.48 -18.87 -11.84
N PRO A 295 9.62 -19.00 -12.55
CA PRO A 295 10.23 -17.89 -13.26
C PRO A 295 9.30 -17.32 -14.33
N VAL A 296 9.20 -16.00 -14.38
CA VAL A 296 8.41 -15.26 -15.38
C VAL A 296 9.32 -14.37 -16.22
N PRO A 297 9.13 -14.33 -17.55
CA PRO A 297 10.01 -13.57 -18.44
C PRO A 297 9.85 -12.06 -18.29
N LEU A 298 8.71 -11.62 -17.75
CA LEU A 298 8.34 -10.22 -17.62
C LEU A 298 7.41 -10.05 -16.42
N ILE A 299 7.63 -8.99 -15.64
CA ILE A 299 6.74 -8.58 -14.54
C ILE A 299 6.01 -7.27 -14.81
N TYR A 300 6.47 -6.48 -15.79
CA TYR A 300 5.89 -5.20 -16.18
C TYR A 300 5.68 -5.07 -17.68
N HIS A 301 4.55 -4.50 -18.07
CA HIS A 301 4.32 -4.04 -19.43
C HIS A 301 5.17 -2.80 -19.75
N PHE A 302 5.80 -2.79 -20.92
CA PHE A 302 6.43 -1.61 -21.54
C PHE A 302 7.36 -0.78 -20.61
N GLY A 303 8.21 -1.43 -19.81
CA GLY A 303 9.20 -0.71 -19.00
C GLY A 303 8.65 -0.15 -17.69
N GLY A 304 7.70 -0.85 -17.05
CA GLY A 304 7.14 -0.40 -15.78
C GLY A 304 5.88 0.44 -15.94
N LEU A 305 5.13 0.31 -17.04
CA LEU A 305 3.86 1.03 -17.17
C LEU A 305 2.84 0.55 -16.14
N THR A 306 2.65 -0.77 -16.10
CA THR A 306 1.77 -1.52 -15.19
C THR A 306 2.28 -2.96 -15.12
N SER A 307 1.93 -3.69 -14.08
CA SER A 307 2.42 -5.04 -13.83
C SER A 307 1.53 -6.11 -14.45
N VAL A 308 2.13 -7.23 -14.83
CA VAL A 308 1.44 -8.37 -15.49
C VAL A 308 0.51 -9.12 -14.54
N TYR A 309 0.70 -8.95 -13.23
CA TYR A 309 -0.10 -9.59 -12.19
C TYR A 309 -0.78 -8.54 -11.32
N ASN A 310 -2.08 -8.73 -11.07
CA ASN A 310 -2.89 -7.76 -10.36
C ASN A 310 -2.55 -7.71 -8.86
N SER A 311 -2.34 -6.51 -8.33
CA SER A 311 -1.96 -6.25 -6.94
C SER A 311 -2.96 -6.76 -5.90
N TYR A 312 -4.26 -6.78 -6.22
CA TYR A 312 -5.31 -7.30 -5.31
C TYR A 312 -5.27 -8.82 -5.14
N GLN A 313 -4.50 -9.54 -5.97
CA GLN A 313 -4.30 -10.99 -5.90
C GLN A 313 -2.92 -11.37 -5.35
N LEU A 314 -2.13 -10.38 -4.91
CA LEU A 314 -0.83 -10.59 -4.28
C LEU A 314 -0.98 -10.74 -2.76
N GLU A 315 -0.16 -11.61 -2.20
CA GLU A 315 0.01 -11.73 -0.74
C GLU A 315 1.22 -10.91 -0.28
N LYS A 316 2.36 -11.08 -0.94
CA LYS A 316 3.60 -10.37 -0.62
C LYS A 316 4.57 -10.35 -1.79
N ILE A 317 5.53 -9.43 -1.71
CA ILE A 317 6.66 -9.32 -2.62
C ILE A 317 7.95 -9.42 -1.81
N ASP A 318 8.77 -10.42 -2.10
CA ASP A 318 10.06 -10.66 -1.49
C ASP A 318 11.18 -10.26 -2.47
N PHE A 319 11.90 -9.18 -2.18
CA PHE A 319 13.03 -8.71 -2.98
C PHE A 319 14.38 -9.06 -2.33
N TYR A 320 15.25 -9.69 -3.11
CA TYR A 320 16.62 -10.04 -2.74
C TYR A 320 17.60 -9.34 -3.69
N PRO A 321 18.31 -8.29 -3.26
CA PRO A 321 19.30 -7.60 -4.07
C PRO A 321 20.64 -8.36 -4.19
N GLY A 322 20.76 -9.52 -3.53
CA GLY A 322 21.93 -10.39 -3.51
C GLY A 322 21.82 -11.45 -2.41
N ASN A 323 22.85 -12.31 -2.28
CA ASN A 323 22.99 -13.34 -1.23
C ASN A 323 21.77 -14.28 -1.05
N PHE A 324 20.98 -14.50 -2.10
CA PHE A 324 19.79 -15.35 -2.06
C PHE A 324 20.13 -16.84 -2.07
N SER A 325 19.18 -17.66 -1.61
CA SER A 325 19.33 -19.11 -1.52
C SER A 325 19.64 -19.77 -2.87
N VAL A 326 20.39 -20.89 -2.83
CA VAL A 326 20.70 -21.72 -3.99
C VAL A 326 19.46 -22.25 -4.74
N ARG A 327 18.27 -22.21 -4.09
CA ARG A 327 16.98 -22.58 -4.71
C ARG A 327 16.67 -21.78 -5.99
N TYR A 328 17.20 -20.56 -6.09
CA TYR A 328 16.99 -19.67 -7.23
C TYR A 328 17.97 -19.93 -8.39
N GLY A 329 18.87 -20.90 -8.24
CA GLY A 329 19.71 -21.39 -9.33
C GLY A 329 20.76 -20.40 -9.81
N ARG A 330 20.97 -20.34 -11.14
CA ARG A 330 22.07 -19.64 -11.80
C ARG A 330 21.76 -18.15 -12.03
N ARG A 331 21.52 -17.41 -10.96
CA ARG A 331 21.32 -15.96 -10.98
C ARG A 331 22.37 -15.29 -10.11
N THR A 332 22.78 -14.08 -10.48
CA THR A 332 23.87 -13.34 -9.81
C THR A 332 23.56 -11.88 -9.51
N GLY A 333 22.49 -11.33 -10.12
CA GLY A 333 21.98 -9.98 -9.87
C GLY A 333 21.07 -9.95 -8.65
N GLY A 334 19.75 -9.89 -8.87
CA GLY A 334 18.75 -9.96 -7.80
C GLY A 334 17.59 -10.89 -8.10
N ILE A 335 16.83 -11.23 -7.07
CA ILE A 335 15.63 -12.07 -7.15
C ILE A 335 14.43 -11.27 -6.69
N LEU A 336 13.37 -11.30 -7.49
CA LEU A 336 12.05 -10.86 -7.08
C LEU A 336 11.12 -12.06 -6.98
N GLU A 337 10.63 -12.38 -5.79
CA GLU A 337 9.66 -13.45 -5.58
C GLU A 337 8.30 -12.85 -5.22
N VAL A 338 7.30 -13.16 -6.02
CA VAL A 338 5.93 -12.69 -5.85
C VAL A 338 5.09 -13.85 -5.38
N THR A 339 4.51 -13.74 -4.18
CA THR A 339 3.59 -14.76 -3.66
C THR A 339 2.17 -14.30 -3.89
N THR A 340 1.35 -15.13 -4.53
CA THR A 340 -0.05 -14.84 -4.78
C THR A 340 -0.92 -15.45 -3.67
N ARG A 341 -1.97 -14.73 -3.29
CA ARG A 341 -2.82 -15.16 -2.17
C ARG A 341 -3.79 -16.26 -2.55
N ASP A 342 -4.38 -16.90 -1.55
CA ASP A 342 -5.51 -17.81 -1.77
C ASP A 342 -6.81 -17.02 -2.04
N PRO A 343 -7.73 -17.54 -2.86
CA PRO A 343 -9.02 -16.90 -3.07
C PRO A 343 -9.86 -16.83 -1.79
N ALA A 344 -10.57 -15.72 -1.61
CA ALA A 344 -11.44 -15.49 -0.45
C ALA A 344 -12.44 -16.62 -0.21
N GLN A 345 -12.68 -16.95 1.06
CA GLN A 345 -13.53 -18.07 1.48
C GLN A 345 -14.79 -17.63 2.23
N ASP A 346 -14.90 -16.34 2.56
CA ASP A 346 -15.98 -15.80 3.39
C ASP A 346 -17.18 -15.36 2.55
N ARG A 347 -16.96 -14.55 1.52
CA ARG A 347 -17.98 -14.02 0.61
C ARG A 347 -17.38 -13.69 -0.74
N ILE A 348 -18.25 -13.29 -1.67
CA ILE A 348 -17.82 -12.80 -2.98
C ILE A 348 -17.28 -11.37 -2.80
N HIS A 349 -16.07 -11.14 -3.31
CA HIS A 349 -15.43 -9.83 -3.39
C HIS A 349 -15.10 -9.52 -4.85
N GLY A 350 -15.13 -8.24 -5.19
CA GLY A 350 -14.85 -7.80 -6.55
C GLY A 350 -14.27 -6.40 -6.56
N VAL A 351 -13.33 -6.17 -7.47
CA VAL A 351 -12.73 -4.87 -7.73
C VAL A 351 -12.73 -4.64 -9.23
N ALA A 352 -13.15 -3.45 -9.65
CA ALA A 352 -13.03 -3.00 -11.03
C ALA A 352 -12.41 -1.61 -11.04
N GLU A 353 -11.46 -1.40 -11.94
CA GLU A 353 -10.81 -0.12 -12.14
C GLU A 353 -10.83 0.24 -13.63
N ILE A 354 -11.06 1.51 -13.90
CA ILE A 354 -11.00 2.09 -15.23
C ILE A 354 -10.11 3.33 -15.10
N SER A 355 -9.01 3.35 -15.84
CA SER A 355 -8.09 4.48 -15.90
C SER A 355 -7.89 4.92 -17.35
N VAL A 356 -7.07 5.96 -17.55
CA VAL A 356 -6.64 6.37 -18.89
C VAL A 356 -5.65 5.36 -19.50
N ILE A 357 -5.03 4.51 -18.67
CA ILE A 357 -3.97 3.58 -19.09
C ILE A 357 -4.58 2.21 -19.42
N ASP A 358 -5.35 1.64 -18.50
CA ASP A 358 -6.00 0.35 -18.65
C ASP A 358 -7.31 0.26 -17.86
N THR A 359 -8.02 -0.83 -18.11
CA THR A 359 -9.08 -1.30 -17.23
C THR A 359 -8.73 -2.69 -16.73
N PHE A 360 -9.08 -2.97 -15.47
CA PHE A 360 -9.05 -4.32 -14.95
C PHE A 360 -10.29 -4.62 -14.12
N ILE A 361 -10.61 -5.91 -14.05
CA ILE A 361 -11.63 -6.46 -13.18
C ILE A 361 -11.06 -7.69 -12.49
N THR A 362 -11.36 -7.86 -11.21
CA THR A 362 -11.02 -9.05 -10.43
C THR A 362 -12.23 -9.44 -9.59
N LEU A 363 -12.53 -10.73 -9.57
CA LEU A 363 -13.61 -11.34 -8.81
C LEU A 363 -13.06 -12.54 -8.05
N GLU A 364 -13.46 -12.71 -6.80
CA GLU A 364 -13.12 -13.88 -6.02
C GLU A 364 -14.22 -14.25 -5.02
N GLY A 365 -14.21 -15.49 -4.55
CA GLY A 365 -15.08 -15.91 -3.46
C GLY A 365 -15.22 -17.43 -3.35
N PRO A 366 -15.98 -17.89 -2.35
CA PRO A 366 -16.31 -19.29 -2.17
C PRO A 366 -17.35 -19.74 -3.21
N ILE A 367 -17.12 -20.91 -3.81
CA ILE A 367 -18.12 -21.67 -4.59
C ILE A 367 -18.82 -22.69 -3.69
N THR A 368 -18.04 -23.32 -2.80
CA THR A 368 -18.53 -24.21 -1.74
C THR A 368 -17.73 -23.95 -0.46
N ASP A 369 -18.02 -24.69 0.61
CA ASP A 369 -17.22 -24.72 1.84
C ASP A 369 -15.78 -25.23 1.62
N LYS A 370 -15.52 -25.92 0.50
CA LYS A 370 -14.22 -26.52 0.18
C LYS A 370 -13.54 -25.91 -1.04
N ILE A 371 -14.27 -25.15 -1.86
CA ILE A 371 -13.78 -24.61 -3.12
C ILE A 371 -13.92 -23.09 -3.09
N SER A 372 -12.82 -22.38 -3.27
CA SER A 372 -12.81 -20.95 -3.56
C SER A 372 -12.08 -20.66 -4.86
N ILE A 373 -12.52 -19.64 -5.58
CA ILE A 373 -11.93 -19.23 -6.86
C ILE A 373 -11.65 -17.74 -6.88
N SER A 374 -10.61 -17.33 -7.59
CA SER A 374 -10.35 -15.95 -8.01
C SER A 374 -10.08 -15.91 -9.51
N GLY A 375 -10.48 -14.82 -10.14
CA GLY A 375 -10.23 -14.56 -11.55
C GLY A 375 -10.07 -13.07 -11.80
N GLY A 376 -9.19 -12.72 -12.72
CA GLY A 376 -8.92 -11.35 -13.11
C GLY A 376 -8.62 -11.21 -14.60
N LEU A 377 -9.00 -10.08 -15.17
CA LEU A 377 -8.71 -9.69 -16.54
C LEU A 377 -8.28 -8.23 -16.56
N ARG A 378 -7.29 -7.91 -17.40
CA ARG A 378 -6.79 -6.56 -17.65
C ARG A 378 -6.61 -6.32 -19.15
N ARG A 379 -6.94 -5.11 -19.62
CA ARG A 379 -6.69 -4.67 -21.01
C ARG A 379 -6.30 -3.19 -21.02
N SER A 380 -5.22 -2.87 -21.75
CA SER A 380 -4.83 -1.49 -22.03
C SER A 380 -5.93 -0.70 -22.77
N LEU A 381 -6.02 0.59 -22.48
CA LEU A 381 -6.91 1.54 -23.18
C LEU A 381 -6.14 2.56 -24.01
N ILE A 382 -4.80 2.47 -24.04
CA ILE A 382 -3.92 3.41 -24.74
C ILE A 382 -4.24 3.47 -26.23
N ASP A 383 -4.45 2.33 -26.89
CA ASP A 383 -4.83 2.25 -28.30
C ASP A 383 -6.17 2.94 -28.61
N LEU A 384 -7.07 3.03 -27.64
CA LEU A 384 -8.40 3.64 -27.80
C LEU A 384 -8.40 5.13 -27.48
N ILE A 385 -7.63 5.55 -26.48
CA ILE A 385 -7.66 6.93 -25.96
C ILE A 385 -6.66 7.82 -26.69
N LEU A 386 -5.45 7.31 -26.97
CA LEU A 386 -4.35 8.10 -27.48
C LEU A 386 -4.68 8.75 -28.86
N PRO A 387 -5.31 8.03 -29.82
CA PRO A 387 -5.74 8.65 -31.09
C PRO A 387 -6.88 9.67 -30.96
N ALA A 388 -7.69 9.60 -29.90
CA ALA A 388 -8.84 10.50 -29.73
C ALA A 388 -8.46 11.85 -29.08
N VAL A 389 -7.29 11.92 -28.45
CA VAL A 389 -6.83 13.09 -27.67
C VAL A 389 -5.66 13.81 -28.31
N LEU A 390 -4.88 13.12 -29.16
CA LEU A 390 -3.74 13.72 -29.85
C LEU A 390 -4.16 14.30 -31.20
N PRO A 391 -3.69 15.50 -31.55
CA PRO A 391 -3.96 16.11 -32.85
C PRO A 391 -3.31 15.31 -33.98
N ASP A 392 -3.97 15.31 -35.15
CA ASP A 392 -3.63 14.47 -36.32
C ASP A 392 -2.20 14.72 -36.88
N ASP A 393 -1.57 15.83 -36.51
CA ASP A 393 -0.22 16.24 -36.91
C ASP A 393 0.88 15.65 -36.00
N ILE A 394 0.54 15.22 -34.79
CA ILE A 394 1.39 14.39 -33.94
C ILE A 394 1.11 12.95 -34.36
N GLY A 395 1.82 12.45 -35.37
CA GLY A 395 1.72 11.06 -35.78
C GLY A 395 1.93 10.13 -34.59
N VAL A 396 0.85 9.63 -33.98
CA VAL A 396 0.92 8.72 -32.84
C VAL A 396 1.21 7.34 -33.38
N ARG A 397 2.50 7.13 -33.64
CA ARG A 397 3.07 5.98 -34.33
C ARG A 397 3.40 4.82 -33.39
N GLN A 398 2.90 4.82 -32.16
CA GLN A 398 3.13 3.77 -31.15
C GLN A 398 1.86 3.52 -30.32
N ALA A 399 1.22 2.37 -30.48
CA ALA A 399 0.06 1.97 -29.68
C ALA A 399 0.41 0.69 -28.88
N PRO A 400 0.91 0.82 -27.64
CA PRO A 400 1.14 -0.33 -26.78
C PRO A 400 -0.21 -0.95 -26.40
N VAL A 401 -0.37 -2.23 -26.70
CA VAL A 401 -1.55 -3.02 -26.32
C VAL A 401 -1.09 -4.18 -25.45
N TYR A 402 -1.72 -4.35 -24.30
CA TYR A 402 -1.52 -5.51 -23.45
C TYR A 402 -2.83 -6.08 -22.91
N ILE A 403 -2.83 -7.39 -22.72
CA ILE A 403 -3.93 -8.15 -22.13
C ILE A 403 -3.37 -9.16 -21.15
N ASP A 404 -3.94 -9.18 -19.95
CA ASP A 404 -3.59 -10.15 -18.91
C ASP A 404 -4.81 -10.91 -18.44
N TYR A 405 -4.58 -12.14 -18.03
CA TYR A 405 -5.56 -12.94 -17.31
C TYR A 405 -4.90 -13.63 -16.13
N GLN A 406 -5.65 -13.77 -15.04
CA GLN A 406 -5.27 -14.54 -13.88
C GLN A 406 -6.47 -15.38 -13.43
N PHE A 407 -6.21 -16.59 -12.99
CA PHE A 407 -7.18 -17.51 -12.42
C PHE A 407 -6.50 -18.33 -11.33
N LYS A 408 -7.19 -18.49 -10.21
CA LYS A 408 -6.75 -19.37 -9.13
C LYS A 408 -7.93 -20.09 -8.52
N LEU A 409 -7.78 -21.38 -8.29
CA LEU A 409 -8.72 -22.22 -7.59
C LEU A 409 -8.02 -22.85 -6.40
N LYS A 410 -8.66 -22.78 -5.24
CA LYS A 410 -8.27 -23.51 -4.04
C LYS A 410 -9.34 -24.55 -3.74
N PHE A 411 -8.91 -25.81 -3.59
CA PHE A 411 -9.75 -26.92 -3.23
C PHE A 411 -9.19 -27.63 -1.99
N ALA A 412 -9.97 -27.69 -0.92
CA ALA A 412 -9.64 -28.38 0.31
C ALA A 412 -10.57 -29.61 0.50
N PRO A 413 -10.30 -30.76 -0.16
CA PRO A 413 -11.18 -31.93 -0.10
C PRO A 413 -11.33 -32.48 1.33
N THR A 414 -10.25 -32.38 2.11
CA THR A 414 -10.16 -32.81 3.51
C THR A 414 -9.46 -31.73 4.34
N LYS A 415 -9.46 -31.86 5.68
CA LYS A 415 -8.70 -30.97 6.57
C LYS A 415 -7.17 -31.11 6.46
N ARG A 416 -6.68 -32.14 5.74
CA ARG A 416 -5.26 -32.44 5.56
C ARG A 416 -4.76 -32.15 4.16
N ASP A 417 -5.64 -31.90 3.21
CA ASP A 417 -5.31 -31.76 1.79
C ASP A 417 -5.71 -30.38 1.29
N ARG A 418 -4.80 -29.70 0.61
CA ARG A 418 -5.04 -28.45 -0.12
C ARG A 418 -4.48 -28.58 -1.52
N ILE A 419 -5.34 -28.42 -2.51
CA ILE A 419 -4.98 -28.39 -3.93
C ILE A 419 -5.18 -26.96 -4.42
N ARG A 420 -4.17 -26.41 -5.09
CA ARG A 420 -4.21 -25.11 -5.76
C ARG A 420 -4.01 -25.31 -7.25
N ILE A 421 -4.88 -24.71 -8.06
CA ILE A 421 -4.74 -24.67 -9.51
C ILE A 421 -4.66 -23.21 -9.90
N SER A 422 -3.55 -22.80 -10.51
CA SER A 422 -3.31 -21.43 -10.94
C SER A 422 -3.10 -21.40 -12.45
N ALA A 423 -3.67 -20.40 -13.12
CA ALA A 423 -3.40 -20.11 -14.52
C ALA A 423 -3.29 -18.61 -14.70
N TYR A 424 -2.21 -18.14 -15.30
CA TYR A 424 -2.04 -16.73 -15.63
C TYR A 424 -1.28 -16.57 -16.93
N GLY A 425 -1.46 -15.44 -17.58
CA GLY A 425 -0.76 -15.14 -18.81
C GLY A 425 -0.90 -13.69 -19.19
N SER A 426 0.00 -13.28 -20.06
CA SER A 426 0.16 -11.90 -20.48
C SER A 426 0.58 -11.87 -21.94
N SER A 427 0.11 -10.87 -22.67
CA SER A 427 0.43 -10.66 -24.07
C SER A 427 0.60 -9.18 -24.35
N ASP A 428 1.77 -8.81 -24.84
CA ASP A 428 2.19 -7.46 -25.19
C ASP A 428 2.36 -7.36 -26.69
N ARG A 429 1.89 -6.24 -27.25
CA ARG A 429 2.11 -5.88 -28.65
C ARG A 429 2.38 -4.39 -28.76
N LEU A 430 3.50 -4.05 -29.39
CA LEU A 430 3.86 -2.70 -29.78
C LEU A 430 4.01 -2.66 -31.29
N GLU A 431 3.31 -1.73 -31.92
CA GLU A 431 3.42 -1.46 -33.34
C GLU A 431 3.99 -0.05 -33.52
N LEU A 432 5.09 0.04 -34.26
CA LEU A 432 5.79 1.27 -34.61
C LEU A 432 5.58 1.53 -36.10
N ILE A 433 4.80 2.56 -36.45
CA ILE A 433 4.47 2.88 -37.86
C ILE A 433 5.30 4.09 -38.28
N LEU A 434 6.36 3.94 -39.08
CA LEU A 434 7.19 5.07 -39.52
C LEU A 434 6.80 5.50 -40.94
N GLU A 435 5.78 6.36 -41.06
CA GLU A 435 5.28 6.85 -42.36
C GLU A 435 6.22 7.86 -43.03
N GLU A 436 6.98 8.63 -42.24
CA GLU A 436 8.00 9.57 -42.70
C GLU A 436 9.37 9.21 -42.10
N ALA A 437 10.42 9.40 -42.88
CA ALA A 437 11.80 9.14 -42.45
C ALA A 437 12.13 9.96 -41.21
N SER A 438 12.56 9.29 -40.14
CA SER A 438 13.04 9.99 -38.95
C SER A 438 14.47 10.48 -39.22
N GLY A 439 14.63 11.78 -39.51
CA GLY A 439 15.91 12.42 -39.80
C GLY A 439 16.26 12.51 -41.29
N ASP A 440 17.54 12.80 -41.59
CA ASP A 440 18.06 13.03 -42.96
C ASP A 440 18.21 11.74 -43.81
N ASP A 441 17.90 10.57 -43.26
CA ASP A 441 18.04 9.28 -43.95
C ASP A 441 16.69 8.73 -44.44
N PRO A 442 16.36 8.85 -45.74
CA PRO A 442 15.11 8.35 -46.31
C PRO A 442 14.96 6.82 -46.31
N ALA A 443 15.98 6.05 -45.88
CA ALA A 443 15.93 4.60 -45.76
C ALA A 443 15.20 4.10 -44.51
N ILE A 444 14.96 4.94 -43.51
CA ILE A 444 14.26 4.57 -42.26
C ILE A 444 12.74 4.76 -42.45
N ARG A 445 12.11 3.86 -43.21
CA ARG A 445 10.65 3.78 -43.41
C ARG A 445 10.18 2.34 -43.23
N GLY A 446 8.98 2.14 -42.69
CA GLY A 446 8.38 0.80 -42.53
C GLY A 446 7.68 0.60 -41.20
N ASN A 447 7.08 -0.59 -41.04
CA ASN A 447 6.35 -0.98 -39.85
C ASN A 447 7.19 -1.96 -39.04
N THR A 448 7.45 -1.63 -37.78
CA THR A 448 8.12 -2.55 -36.85
C THR A 448 7.13 -3.02 -35.80
N GLN A 449 7.05 -4.34 -35.61
CA GLN A 449 6.20 -4.94 -34.60
C GLN A 449 7.04 -5.72 -33.59
N PHE A 450 6.80 -5.44 -32.31
CA PHE A 450 7.32 -6.22 -31.20
C PHE A 450 6.16 -6.87 -30.44
N SER A 451 6.26 -8.16 -30.17
CA SER A 451 5.28 -8.85 -29.35
C SER A 451 5.93 -9.86 -28.41
N THR A 452 5.42 -9.90 -27.19
CA THR A 452 5.85 -10.83 -26.15
C THR A 452 4.61 -11.46 -25.57
N SER A 453 4.59 -12.77 -25.40
CA SER A 453 3.53 -13.43 -24.66
C SER A 453 4.07 -14.59 -23.84
N PHE A 454 3.43 -14.83 -22.71
CA PHE A 454 3.69 -16.00 -21.90
C PHE A 454 2.41 -16.43 -21.21
N TYR A 455 2.37 -17.71 -20.86
CA TYR A 455 1.36 -18.22 -19.96
C TYR A 455 1.98 -19.22 -19.00
N ASN A 456 1.30 -19.45 -17.90
CA ASN A 456 1.69 -20.39 -16.87
C ASN A 456 0.46 -21.10 -16.36
N ASN A 457 0.56 -22.41 -16.17
CA ASN A 457 -0.41 -23.23 -15.48
C ASN A 457 0.32 -24.06 -14.43
N GLN A 458 -0.18 -24.02 -13.20
CA GLN A 458 0.40 -24.71 -12.07
C GLN A 458 -0.68 -25.50 -11.33
N ILE A 459 -0.33 -26.71 -10.93
CA ILE A 459 -1.10 -27.51 -9.98
C ILE A 459 -0.18 -27.79 -8.80
N ASP A 460 -0.60 -27.34 -7.62
CA ASP A 460 0.07 -27.56 -6.34
C ASP A 460 -0.83 -28.41 -5.44
N TRP A 461 -0.27 -29.44 -4.82
CA TRP A 461 -0.95 -30.24 -3.81
C TRP A 461 -0.10 -30.30 -2.55
N THR A 462 -0.60 -29.66 -1.50
CA THR A 462 -0.07 -29.77 -0.14
C THR A 462 -0.90 -30.78 0.65
N ARG A 463 -0.24 -31.75 1.29
CA ARG A 463 -0.86 -32.72 2.19
C ARG A 463 -0.13 -32.82 3.52
N ARG A 464 -0.87 -32.64 4.61
CA ARG A 464 -0.38 -32.93 5.97
C ARG A 464 -0.40 -34.44 6.22
N VAL A 465 0.76 -35.07 6.14
CA VAL A 465 0.94 -36.53 6.32
C VAL A 465 0.96 -36.89 7.81
N GLY A 466 1.52 -36.03 8.65
CA GLY A 466 1.61 -36.20 10.09
C GLY A 466 1.58 -34.87 10.86
N GLU A 467 1.88 -34.90 12.15
CA GLU A 467 1.87 -33.67 12.96
C GLU A 467 3.01 -32.71 12.59
N LYS A 468 4.15 -33.25 12.14
CA LYS A 468 5.37 -32.51 11.77
C LYS A 468 5.79 -32.68 10.30
N VAL A 469 4.96 -33.30 9.47
CA VAL A 469 5.33 -33.64 8.09
C VAL A 469 4.23 -33.19 7.14
N ASP A 470 4.60 -32.25 6.27
CA ASP A 470 3.83 -31.84 5.12
C ASP A 470 4.52 -32.32 3.84
N GLN A 471 3.72 -32.77 2.88
CA GLN A 471 4.13 -33.15 1.55
C GLN A 471 3.63 -32.09 0.57
N GLU A 472 4.50 -31.59 -0.28
CA GLU A 472 4.15 -30.67 -1.36
C GLU A 472 4.54 -31.28 -2.71
N ILE A 473 3.60 -31.29 -3.64
CA ILE A 473 3.82 -31.72 -5.03
C ILE A 473 3.33 -30.60 -5.94
N ALA A 474 4.24 -30.01 -6.69
CA ALA A 474 3.93 -28.99 -7.69
C ALA A 474 4.25 -29.49 -9.10
N PHE A 475 3.34 -29.26 -10.03
CA PHE A 475 3.54 -29.43 -11.46
C PHE A 475 3.24 -28.12 -12.18
N ASN A 476 4.16 -27.67 -13.02
CA ASN A 476 4.06 -26.40 -13.72
C ASN A 476 4.38 -26.55 -15.23
N VAL A 477 3.62 -25.84 -16.06
CA VAL A 477 3.85 -25.72 -17.50
C VAL A 477 3.58 -24.28 -17.92
N GLY A 478 4.57 -23.66 -18.57
CA GLY A 478 4.43 -22.30 -19.07
C GLY A 478 5.47 -21.95 -20.13
N PRO A 479 5.13 -22.01 -21.44
CA PRO A 479 6.00 -21.51 -22.49
C PRO A 479 5.89 -19.99 -22.61
N SER A 480 6.98 -19.38 -23.07
CA SER A 480 7.04 -17.96 -23.45
C SER A 480 7.43 -17.83 -24.93
N LYS A 481 6.95 -16.77 -25.58
CA LYS A 481 7.24 -16.46 -26.98
C LYS A 481 7.55 -14.97 -27.12
N ILE A 482 8.67 -14.66 -27.77
CA ILE A 482 9.06 -13.30 -28.15
C ILE A 482 9.15 -13.28 -29.68
N THR A 483 8.47 -12.34 -30.32
CA THR A 483 8.42 -12.20 -31.78
C THR A 483 8.75 -10.77 -32.18
N PHE A 484 9.66 -10.63 -33.13
CA PHE A 484 10.02 -9.38 -33.77
C PHE A 484 9.74 -9.47 -35.27
N GLY A 485 9.03 -8.48 -35.81
CA GLY A 485 8.70 -8.38 -37.23
C GLY A 485 9.10 -7.03 -37.80
N LEU A 486 9.69 -7.04 -39.00
CA LEU A 486 9.99 -5.88 -39.83
C LEU A 486 9.18 -6.02 -41.12
N GLY A 487 8.42 -4.98 -41.48
CA GLY A 487 7.52 -4.96 -42.63
C GLY A 487 7.62 -3.69 -43.45
#